data_AF-A0A2G2KF80-F1
#
_entry.id   AF-A0A2G2KF80-F1
#
_cell.length_a   1.000
_cell.length_b   1.000
_cell.length_c   1.000
_cell.angle_alpha   90.00
_cell.angle_beta   90.00
_cell.angle_gamma   90.00
#
_symmetry.space_group_name_H-M   'P 1'
#
loop_
_entity.id
_entity.type
_entity.pdbx_description
1 polymer ?
#
loop_
_entity_poly.entity_id
_entity_poly.type
_entity_poly.pdbx_seq_one_letter_code
_entity_poly.pdbx_strand_id
1 'polypeptide(L)'
;MNERGTIFNLLNNFTTKHKNISWEMKCLYSDGKGTTMNQIKIISLPQNNNIGIIVYQVETGIVSVCKYQKLIKGKSENIIDMLLDMINYSKGQIINS
;
A
#
# COMPACT_ATOMS: atom_id res chain seq x y z
N MET A 1 9.91 16.31 -4.74
CA MET A 1 8.72 15.68 -5.37
C MET A 1 7.83 15.18 -4.23
N ASN A 2 6.54 15.49 -4.20
CA ASN A 2 5.67 15.11 -3.06
C ASN A 2 5.31 13.61 -3.16
N GLU A 3 6.13 12.73 -2.57
CA GLU A 3 5.95 11.28 -2.62
C GLU A 3 4.56 10.86 -2.13
N ARG A 4 3.99 11.55 -1.14
CA ARG A 4 2.63 11.31 -0.63
C ARG A 4 1.56 11.50 -1.71
N GLY A 5 1.69 12.52 -2.55
CA GLY A 5 0.78 12.76 -3.67
C GLY A 5 0.82 11.60 -4.68
N THR A 6 2.03 11.11 -4.98
CA THR A 6 2.21 9.95 -5.88
C THR A 6 1.60 8.68 -5.29
N ILE A 7 1.82 8.41 -4.01
CA ILE A 7 1.23 7.27 -3.29
C ILE A 7 -0.31 7.32 -3.39
N PHE A 8 -0.92 8.47 -3.10
CA PHE A 8 -2.38 8.62 -3.17
C PHE A 8 -2.90 8.43 -4.59
N ASN A 9 -2.21 8.99 -5.59
CA ASN A 9 -2.60 8.82 -6.99
C ASN A 9 -2.54 7.36 -7.43
N LEU A 10 -1.50 6.62 -7.04
CA LEU A 10 -1.38 5.19 -7.33
C LEU A 10 -2.50 4.36 -6.68
N LEU A 11 -2.77 4.61 -5.40
CA LEU A 11 -3.83 3.93 -4.66
C LEU A 11 -5.24 4.23 -5.22
N ASN A 12 -5.50 5.50 -5.57
CA ASN A 12 -6.77 5.89 -6.20
C ASN A 12 -6.93 5.30 -7.61
N ASN A 13 -5.84 5.25 -8.39
CA ASN A 13 -5.86 4.59 -9.70
C ASN A 13 -6.17 3.09 -9.55
N PHE A 14 -5.58 2.45 -8.54
CA PHE A 14 -5.82 1.05 -8.23
C PHE A 14 -7.29 0.77 -7.90
N THR A 15 -7.93 1.54 -7.03
CA THR A 15 -9.35 1.35 -6.69
C THR A 15 -10.29 1.68 -7.84
N THR A 16 -9.93 2.64 -8.71
CA THR A 16 -10.72 2.95 -9.91
C THR A 16 -10.77 1.76 -10.87
N LYS A 17 -9.67 0.99 -10.98
CA LYS A 17 -9.59 -0.21 -11.81
C LYS A 17 -10.21 -1.45 -11.17
N HIS A 18 -10.25 -1.50 -9.83
CA HIS A 18 -10.77 -2.63 -9.07
C HIS A 18 -11.92 -2.18 -8.16
N LYS A 19 -13.14 -2.13 -8.68
CA LYS A 19 -14.34 -1.59 -8.00
C LYS A 19 -14.66 -2.20 -6.63
N ASN A 20 -14.16 -3.41 -6.36
CA ASN A 20 -14.36 -4.13 -5.10
C ASN A 20 -13.20 -3.94 -4.10
N ILE A 21 -12.30 -3.01 -4.36
CA ILE A 21 -11.16 -2.71 -3.49
C ILE A 21 -11.25 -1.28 -3.00
N SER A 22 -10.94 -1.08 -1.72
CA SER A 22 -10.67 0.24 -1.14
C SER A 22 -9.32 0.24 -0.41
N TRP A 23 -8.86 1.42 -0.01
CA TRP A 23 -7.66 1.57 0.80
C TRP A 23 -7.89 2.57 1.93
N GLU A 24 -7.18 2.36 3.04
CA GLU A 24 -7.08 3.34 4.12
C GLU A 24 -5.61 3.58 4.48
N MET A 25 -5.27 4.80 4.87
CA MET A 25 -3.95 5.13 5.39
C MET A 25 -4.07 5.74 6.79
N LYS A 26 -3.24 5.25 7.72
CA LYS A 26 -3.13 5.81 9.07
C LYS A 26 -1.67 6.00 9.46
N CYS A 27 -1.40 7.01 10.28
CA CYS A 27 -0.14 7.12 11.01
C CYS A 27 -0.14 6.08 12.14
N LEU A 28 0.85 5.18 12.14
CA LEU A 28 1.05 4.22 13.22
C LEU A 28 1.87 4.80 14.35
N TYR A 29 2.87 5.59 14.00
CA TYR A 29 3.87 6.09 14.92
C TYR A 29 4.48 7.36 14.36
N SER A 30 4.71 8.34 15.23
CA SER A 30 5.57 9.49 14.94
C SER A 30 6.30 9.86 16.22
N ASP A 31 7.62 10.03 16.15
CA ASP A 31 8.45 10.36 17.30
C ASP A 31 8.68 11.88 17.48
N GLY A 32 8.17 12.71 16.56
CA GLY A 32 8.40 14.15 16.53
C GLY A 32 9.86 14.55 16.25
N LYS A 33 10.74 13.60 15.94
CA LYS A 33 12.18 13.79 15.67
C LYS A 33 12.58 13.37 14.26
N GLY A 34 11.60 13.19 13.38
CA GLY A 34 11.82 12.83 11.98
C GLY A 34 11.67 11.35 11.67
N THR A 35 11.03 10.58 12.56
CA THR A 35 10.60 9.21 12.26
C THR A 35 9.08 9.14 12.30
N THR A 36 8.46 8.98 11.13
CA THR A 36 7.03 8.76 11.00
C THR A 36 6.77 7.48 10.22
N MET A 37 5.96 6.59 10.78
CA MET A 37 5.56 5.34 10.15
C MET A 37 4.09 5.41 9.75
N ASN A 38 3.83 5.29 8.45
CA ASN A 38 2.48 5.18 7.92
C ASN A 38 2.16 3.74 7.57
N GLN A 39 0.90 3.36 7.81
CA GLN A 39 0.34 2.09 7.37
C GLN A 39 -0.74 2.35 6.32
N ILE A 40 -0.61 1.68 5.19
CA ILE A 40 -1.66 1.51 4.19
C ILE A 40 -2.28 0.13 4.39
N LYS A 41 -3.61 0.07 4.39
CA LYS A 41 -4.35 -1.18 4.28
C LYS A 41 -5.12 -1.21 2.98
N ILE A 42 -5.18 -2.39 2.38
CA ILE A 42 -5.99 -2.69 1.21
C ILE A 42 -7.14 -3.58 1.66
N ILE A 43 -8.36 -3.17 1.34
CA ILE A 43 -9.60 -3.77 1.85
C ILE A 43 -10.40 -4.32 0.68
N SER A 44 -10.85 -5.56 0.77
CA SER A 44 -11.86 -6.11 -0.15
C SER A 44 -13.24 -5.69 0.35
N LEU A 45 -13.98 -4.93 -0.44
CA LEU A 45 -15.32 -4.44 -0.09
C LEU A 45 -16.37 -5.55 0.09
N PRO A 46 -16.44 -6.61 -0.73
CA PRO A 46 -17.46 -7.66 -0.59
C PRO A 46 -17.45 -8.36 0.78
N GLN A 47 -16.27 -8.47 1.39
CA GLN A 47 -16.07 -9.21 2.65
C GLN A 47 -15.63 -8.30 3.80
N ASN A 48 -15.45 -7.00 3.52
CA ASN A 48 -14.82 -6.01 4.41
C ASN A 48 -13.55 -6.53 5.11
N ASN A 49 -12.76 -7.34 4.40
CA ASN A 49 -11.58 -7.98 4.95
C ASN A 49 -10.29 -7.28 4.49
N ASN A 50 -9.28 -7.33 5.35
CA ASN A 50 -7.98 -6.79 5.03
C ASN A 50 -7.20 -7.81 4.17
N ILE A 51 -6.95 -7.44 2.92
CA ILE A 51 -6.22 -8.27 1.95
C ILE A 51 -4.77 -7.81 1.74
N GLY A 52 -4.39 -6.68 2.32
CA GLY A 52 -2.99 -6.30 2.39
C GLY A 52 -2.65 -5.15 3.33
N ILE A 53 -1.41 -5.17 3.81
CA ILE A 53 -0.84 -4.19 4.72
C ILE A 53 0.52 -3.78 4.18
N ILE A 54 0.76 -2.48 4.09
CA ILE A 54 2.07 -1.90 3.78
C ILE A 54 2.41 -0.90 4.88
N VAL A 55 3.58 -1.03 5.50
CA VAL A 55 4.10 -0.08 6.48
C VAL A 55 5.39 0.50 5.95
N TYR A 56 5.46 1.83 5.87
CA TYR A 56 6.63 2.55 5.35
C TYR A 56 6.97 3.76 6.22
N GLN A 57 8.25 4.12 6.23
CA GLN A 57 8.73 5.34 6.83
C GLN A 57 8.46 6.51 5.87
N VAL A 58 7.80 7.56 6.35
CA VAL A 58 7.35 8.69 5.52
C VAL A 58 8.53 9.50 4.99
N GLU A 59 9.57 9.65 5.80
CA GLU A 59 10.71 10.51 5.48
C GLU A 59 11.63 9.88 4.42
N THR A 60 11.67 8.55 4.33
CA THR A 60 12.57 7.82 3.44
C THR A 60 11.84 7.06 2.33
N GLY A 61 10.52 6.91 2.45
CA GLY A 61 9.72 6.06 1.57
C GLY A 61 9.98 4.56 1.75
N ILE A 62 10.83 4.17 2.71
CA ILE A 62 11.28 2.78 2.85
C ILE A 62 10.21 1.92 3.50
N VAL A 63 9.88 0.80 2.85
CA VAL A 63 8.92 -0.19 3.33
C VAL A 63 9.56 -1.11 4.36
N SER A 64 8.98 -1.13 5.56
CA SER A 64 9.34 -2.03 6.66
C SER A 64 8.56 -3.34 6.64
N VAL A 65 7.30 -3.29 6.17
CA VAL A 65 6.40 -4.45 6.09
C VAL A 65 5.58 -4.34 4.81
N CYS A 66 5.53 -5.41 4.02
CA CYS A 66 4.56 -5.59 2.95
C CYS A 66 3.95 -6.99 3.05
N LYS A 67 2.64 -7.06 3.13
CA LYS A 67 1.87 -8.28 3.01
C LYS A 67 0.71 -8.00 2.07
N TYR A 68 0.72 -8.58 0.88
CA TYR A 68 -0.41 -8.51 -0.04
C TYR A 68 -0.58 -9.87 -0.71
N GLN A 69 -1.63 -10.61 -0.35
CA GLN A 69 -1.83 -12.00 -0.82
C GLN A 69 -0.56 -12.87 -0.65
N LYS A 70 0.00 -13.42 -1.75
CA LYS A 70 1.26 -14.20 -1.80
C LYS A 70 2.51 -13.33 -2.07
N LEU A 71 2.34 -12.03 -2.26
CA LEU A 71 3.46 -11.11 -2.49
C LEU A 71 4.20 -10.92 -1.16
N ILE A 72 5.34 -11.59 -1.06
CA ILE A 72 6.31 -11.43 0.03
C ILE A 72 7.55 -10.81 -0.60
N LYS A 73 7.77 -9.53 -0.32
CA LYS A 73 8.96 -8.80 -0.78
C LYS A 73 9.83 -8.40 0.41
N GLY A 74 11.13 -8.24 0.12
CA GLY A 74 12.16 -7.97 1.12
C GLY A 74 11.94 -6.64 1.87
N LYS A 75 12.51 -6.56 3.06
CA LYS A 75 12.64 -5.28 3.77
C LYS A 75 13.49 -4.34 2.91
N SER A 76 13.14 -3.05 2.91
CA SER A 76 13.93 -1.96 2.29
C SER A 76 13.63 -1.55 0.84
N GLU A 77 12.51 -1.96 0.25
CA GLU A 77 12.06 -1.39 -1.04
C GLU A 77 11.37 -0.02 -0.86
N ASN A 78 11.42 0.83 -1.89
CA ASN A 78 10.68 2.10 -1.90
C ASN A 78 9.16 1.84 -2.04
N ILE A 79 8.34 2.61 -1.32
CA ILE A 79 6.88 2.47 -1.31
C ILE A 79 6.25 2.64 -2.70
N ILE A 80 6.79 3.52 -3.54
CA ILE A 80 6.26 3.73 -4.89
C ILE A 80 6.48 2.47 -5.74
N ASP A 81 7.68 1.90 -5.72
CA ASP A 81 8.00 0.66 -6.43
C ASP A 81 7.14 -0.50 -5.92
N MET A 82 7.00 -0.61 -4.59
CA MET A 82 6.14 -1.63 -3.97
C MET A 82 4.68 -1.52 -4.43
N LEU A 83 4.13 -0.31 -4.53
CA LEU A 83 2.77 -0.09 -5.01
C LEU A 83 2.64 -0.40 -6.51
N LEU A 84 3.63 -0.03 -7.32
CA LEU A 84 3.66 -0.36 -8.75
C LEU A 84 3.70 -1.88 -8.95
N ASP A 85 4.50 -2.59 -8.18
CA ASP A 85 4.57 -4.05 -8.22
C ASP A 85 3.25 -4.71 -7.78
N MET A 86 2.63 -4.21 -6.71
CA MET A 86 1.30 -4.66 -6.27
C MET A 86 0.24 -4.44 -7.36
N ILE A 87 0.24 -3.27 -8.00
CA ILE A 87 -0.68 -2.93 -9.09
C ILE A 87 -0.41 -3.81 -10.33
N ASN A 88 0.84 -4.13 -10.63
CA ASN A 88 1.18 -4.99 -11.76
C ASN A 88 0.84 -6.46 -11.48
N TYR A 89 1.10 -6.93 -10.26
CA TYR A 89 0.74 -8.27 -9.81
C TYR A 89 -0.78 -8.52 -9.89
N SER A 90 -1.58 -7.53 -9.47
CA SER A 90 -3.04 -7.62 -9.51
C SER A 90 -3.65 -7.59 -10.92
N LYS A 91 -2.97 -7.03 -11.93
CA LYS A 91 -3.44 -7.12 -13.33
C LYS A 91 -3.44 -8.56 -13.86
N GLY A 92 -2.57 -9.42 -13.34
CA GLY A 92 -2.46 -10.82 -13.74
C GLY A 92 -3.41 -11.76 -13.00
N GLN A 93 -4.20 -11.26 -12.04
CA GLN A 93 -5.09 -12.09 -11.23
C GLN A 93 -6.54 -11.66 -11.39
N ILE A 94 -7.40 -12.62 -11.71
CA ILE A 94 -8.85 -12.44 -11.54
C ILE A 94 -9.08 -12.45 -10.04
N ILE A 95 -9.33 -11.27 -9.46
CA ILE A 95 -9.75 -11.15 -8.06
C ILE A 95 -11.20 -11.62 -8.03
N ASN A 96 -11.39 -12.94 -7.91
CA ASN A 96 -12.70 -13.56 -7.76
C ASN A 96 -13.28 -13.07 -6.44
N SER A 97 -14.28 -12.19 -6.55
CA SER A 97 -15.25 -11.83 -5.51
C SER A 97 -16.09 -13.03 -5.11
#